data_AF-A0A4Q4W909-F1
#
_entry.id   AF-A0A4Q4W909-F1
#
_cell.length_a   1.000
_cell.length_b   1.000
_cell.length_c   1.000
_cell.angle_alpha   90.00
_cell.angle_beta   90.00
_cell.angle_gamma   90.00
#
_symmetry.space_group_name_H-M   'P 1'
#
loop_
_entity.id
_entity.type
_entity.pdbx_description
1 polymer ?
#
loop_
_entity_poly.entity_id
_entity_poly.type
_entity_poly.pdbx_seq_one_letter_code
_entity_poly.pdbx_strand_id
1 'polypeptide(L)'
;MPYAGNVRFVSASAFLFFAGSLAFPTRVTRADLLHPRYIESYNDCSADQESKLKQDFADAASFARHAFDNLDENSPAYANYFRTEAGNGLEEDIEHAKHIWSAIASNNDPTNPSYTFTVRCAPDGDEECESRTTQSWAITDARPEEADGTPRQMKICPFYFTDASTRQSSTSHPWIPNPRRTQDSWCRPEARFRDFSMGGLTLLHEMTHLDALANVAGYPERHDEDGDFNTHATEDVQGVEPGNNPPQQARELAQIWRDGREGDYDELTEPYRNAESLAASAFEHYVMKFCELDHVDI
;
A
#
# COMPACT_ATOMS: atom_id res chain seq x y z
N MET A 1 2.62 21.55 32.95
CA MET A 1 1.32 22.06 32.44
C MET A 1 1.58 22.88 31.17
N PRO A 2 0.63 22.94 30.21
CA PRO A 2 0.98 22.68 28.80
C PRO A 2 0.42 23.67 27.75
N TYR A 3 0.60 23.34 26.45
CA TYR A 3 -0.32 23.51 25.28
C TYR A 3 0.12 24.28 24.01
N ALA A 4 -0.18 23.64 22.86
CA ALA A 4 -0.54 24.14 21.51
C ALA A 4 0.47 24.99 20.68
N GLY A 5 0.51 24.93 19.33
CA GLY A 5 -0.20 24.10 18.32
C GLY A 5 -1.13 24.89 17.35
N ASN A 6 -1.21 24.54 16.05
CA ASN A 6 -2.33 24.82 15.09
C ASN A 6 -2.05 24.36 13.62
N VAL A 7 -3.10 24.00 12.85
CA VAL A 7 -3.09 23.60 11.41
C VAL A 7 -4.40 24.08 10.70
N ARG A 8 -4.48 24.15 9.36
CA ARG A 8 -5.73 24.37 8.56
C ARG A 8 -5.77 23.62 7.21
N PHE A 9 -6.98 23.28 6.74
CA PHE A 9 -7.35 22.55 5.50
C PHE A 9 -7.89 23.47 4.37
N VAL A 10 -8.11 22.92 3.15
CA VAL A 10 -9.34 23.04 2.29
C VAL A 10 -9.28 22.11 1.04
N SER A 11 -10.43 21.84 0.36
CA SER A 11 -10.67 20.79 -0.67
C SER A 11 -11.11 21.32 -2.06
N ALA A 12 -11.13 20.47 -3.12
CA ALA A 12 -11.62 20.76 -4.49
C ALA A 12 -12.05 19.49 -5.31
N SER A 13 -12.65 19.64 -6.52
CA SER A 13 -13.15 18.52 -7.37
C SER A 13 -13.24 18.87 -8.89
N ALA A 14 -13.19 17.88 -9.82
CA ALA A 14 -13.27 18.07 -11.29
C ALA A 14 -13.88 16.87 -12.09
N PHE A 15 -14.04 16.98 -13.44
CA PHE A 15 -14.64 15.96 -14.35
C PHE A 15 -14.36 16.18 -15.88
N LEU A 16 -14.43 15.09 -16.67
CA LEU A 16 -13.91 14.78 -18.05
C LEU A 16 -14.55 15.36 -19.36
N PHE A 17 -13.91 15.11 -20.52
CA PHE A 17 -14.48 14.52 -21.77
C PHE A 17 -13.36 14.28 -22.84
N PHE A 18 -13.42 13.43 -23.89
CA PHE A 18 -14.00 12.08 -24.13
C PHE A 18 -13.73 11.57 -25.59
N ALA A 19 -13.27 10.32 -25.76
CA ALA A 19 -13.16 9.50 -27.01
C ALA A 19 -12.17 9.95 -28.12
N GLY A 20 -11.53 9.05 -28.90
CA GLY A 20 -11.53 7.56 -29.02
C GLY A 20 -10.72 7.19 -30.29
N SER A 21 -10.70 5.98 -30.91
CA SER A 21 -11.39 4.67 -30.78
C SER A 21 -10.57 3.65 -31.65
N LEU A 22 -10.77 2.32 -31.74
CA LEU A 22 -11.73 1.34 -31.23
C LEU A 22 -11.15 -0.10 -31.43
N ALA A 23 -11.35 -1.05 -30.50
CA ALA A 23 -11.23 -2.51 -30.71
C ALA A 23 -12.37 -3.24 -29.98
N PHE A 24 -12.74 -4.46 -30.40
CA PHE A 24 -13.96 -5.12 -29.89
C PHE A 24 -13.74 -5.93 -28.58
N PRO A 25 -14.77 -6.03 -27.71
CA PRO A 25 -14.52 -6.18 -26.27
C PRO A 25 -14.56 -7.63 -25.75
N THR A 26 -13.55 -8.00 -24.97
CA THR A 26 -13.80 -8.79 -23.76
C THR A 26 -14.49 -7.91 -22.73
N ARG A 27 -15.60 -8.39 -22.18
CA ARG A 27 -16.34 -7.69 -21.12
C ARG A 27 -15.71 -8.06 -19.79
N VAL A 28 -15.04 -7.12 -19.11
CA VAL A 28 -14.50 -7.33 -17.76
C VAL A 28 -15.67 -7.44 -16.77
N THR A 29 -16.19 -8.66 -16.59
CA THR A 29 -17.36 -8.95 -15.76
C THR A 29 -16.94 -9.26 -14.33
N ARG A 30 -16.90 -8.21 -13.50
CA ARG A 30 -16.15 -8.09 -12.24
C ARG A 30 -14.63 -8.06 -12.47
N ALA A 31 -13.91 -7.58 -11.46
CA ALA A 31 -12.48 -7.83 -11.33
C ALA A 31 -12.20 -9.34 -11.42
N ASP A 32 -10.97 -9.70 -11.82
CA ASP A 32 -10.49 -11.08 -11.71
C ASP A 32 -10.82 -11.61 -10.32
N LEU A 33 -11.44 -12.80 -10.27
CA LEU A 33 -12.16 -13.34 -9.12
C LEU A 33 -11.40 -13.13 -7.81
N LEU A 34 -11.71 -12.04 -7.10
CA LEU A 34 -10.94 -11.54 -5.95
C LEU A 34 -10.60 -12.69 -5.01
N HIS A 35 -9.37 -13.18 -5.12
CA HIS A 35 -9.00 -14.46 -4.53
C HIS A 35 -8.94 -14.27 -3.01
N PRO A 36 -9.61 -15.14 -2.22
CA PRO A 36 -9.50 -15.06 -0.77
C PRO A 36 -8.05 -15.35 -0.36
N ARG A 37 -7.36 -14.34 0.16
CA ARG A 37 -6.08 -14.53 0.84
C ARG A 37 -6.24 -15.54 1.98
N TYR A 38 -5.16 -16.24 2.28
CA TYR A 38 -5.09 -16.92 3.56
C TYR A 38 -4.84 -15.91 4.69
N ILE A 39 -5.80 -15.83 5.60
CA ILE A 39 -5.74 -15.11 6.87
C ILE A 39 -6.26 -16.12 7.89
N GLU A 40 -5.46 -16.44 8.92
CA GLU A 40 -5.77 -17.57 9.80
C GLU A 40 -7.02 -17.31 10.63
N SER A 41 -7.18 -16.07 11.12
CA SER A 41 -8.36 -15.65 11.88
C SER A 41 -8.63 -14.15 11.75
N TYR A 42 -9.92 -13.81 11.74
CA TYR A 42 -10.40 -12.47 12.03
C TYR A 42 -10.90 -12.46 13.48
N ASN A 43 -10.31 -11.61 14.32
CA ASN A 43 -10.59 -11.52 15.75
C ASN A 43 -11.24 -10.19 16.08
N ASP A 44 -12.19 -10.18 17.02
CA ASP A 44 -12.97 -9.01 17.47
C ASP A 44 -13.72 -8.22 16.36
N CYS A 45 -13.68 -8.68 15.10
CA CYS A 45 -14.38 -8.07 13.96
C CYS A 45 -15.85 -8.46 13.88
N SER A 46 -16.70 -7.50 13.50
CA SER A 46 -18.07 -7.78 13.04
C SER A 46 -18.08 -8.31 11.60
N ALA A 47 -19.17 -8.97 11.20
CA ALA A 47 -19.32 -9.55 9.86
C ALA A 47 -19.20 -8.52 8.72
N ASP A 48 -19.62 -7.25 8.96
CA ASP A 48 -19.47 -6.17 7.97
C ASP A 48 -18.00 -5.71 7.87
N GLN A 49 -17.26 -5.67 8.99
CA GLN A 49 -15.82 -5.38 8.99
C GLN A 49 -15.03 -6.50 8.31
N GLU A 50 -15.33 -7.77 8.61
CA GLU A 50 -14.77 -8.92 7.89
C GLU A 50 -15.05 -8.85 6.38
N SER A 51 -16.28 -8.50 5.98
CA SER A 51 -16.68 -8.39 4.58
C SER A 51 -15.92 -7.27 3.85
N LYS A 52 -15.71 -6.12 4.52
CA LYS A 52 -14.89 -5.02 4.01
C LYS A 52 -13.44 -5.47 3.84
N LEU A 53 -12.82 -5.97 4.90
CA LEU A 53 -11.42 -6.41 4.90
C LEU A 53 -11.13 -7.49 3.85
N LYS A 54 -12.03 -8.47 3.66
CA LYS A 54 -11.87 -9.51 2.62
C LYS A 54 -11.87 -8.93 1.19
N GLN A 55 -12.60 -7.83 0.95
CA GLN A 55 -12.54 -7.09 -0.31
C GLN A 55 -11.22 -6.30 -0.42
N ASP A 56 -10.85 -5.53 0.61
CA ASP A 56 -9.65 -4.69 0.59
C ASP A 56 -8.35 -5.51 0.49
N PHE A 57 -8.25 -6.63 1.19
CA PHE A 57 -7.10 -7.53 1.10
C PHE A 57 -6.94 -8.12 -0.30
N ALA A 58 -8.04 -8.43 -1.00
CA ALA A 58 -8.00 -8.92 -2.37
C ALA A 58 -7.71 -7.80 -3.39
N ASP A 59 -8.09 -6.56 -3.08
CA ASP A 59 -7.66 -5.38 -3.85
C ASP A 59 -6.14 -5.17 -3.72
N ALA A 60 -5.60 -5.21 -2.49
CA ALA A 60 -4.15 -5.21 -2.25
C ALA A 60 -3.43 -6.34 -3.03
N ALA A 61 -4.04 -7.52 -3.12
CA ALA A 61 -3.48 -8.65 -3.87
C ALA A 61 -3.49 -8.39 -5.39
N SER A 62 -4.53 -7.71 -5.88
CA SER A 62 -4.68 -7.33 -7.27
C SER A 62 -3.68 -6.25 -7.68
N PHE A 63 -3.43 -5.27 -6.80
CA PHE A 63 -2.42 -4.22 -6.99
C PHE A 63 -1.01 -4.82 -7.07
N ALA A 64 -0.60 -5.58 -6.04
CA ALA A 64 0.69 -6.27 -6.02
C ALA A 64 0.89 -7.22 -7.21
N ARG A 65 -0.14 -8.00 -7.58
CA ARG A 65 -0.07 -8.85 -8.77
C ARG A 65 0.13 -8.05 -10.04
N HIS A 66 -0.57 -6.93 -10.21
CA HIS A 66 -0.41 -6.07 -11.39
C HIS A 66 1.00 -5.46 -11.45
N ALA A 67 1.56 -5.06 -10.32
CA ALA A 67 2.93 -4.57 -10.22
C ALA A 67 3.95 -5.64 -10.64
N PHE A 68 3.84 -6.85 -10.09
CA PHE A 68 4.69 -7.99 -10.45
C PHE A 68 4.56 -8.38 -11.92
N ASP A 69 3.33 -8.60 -12.42
CA ASP A 69 3.05 -9.05 -13.79
C ASP A 69 3.38 -7.96 -14.85
N ASN A 70 3.63 -6.69 -14.47
CA ASN A 70 3.78 -5.55 -15.38
C ASN A 70 4.85 -4.52 -14.96
N LEU A 71 5.88 -4.93 -14.21
CA LEU A 71 6.96 -4.02 -13.82
C LEU A 71 7.75 -3.55 -15.05
N ASP A 72 7.90 -2.24 -15.17
CA ASP A 72 8.79 -1.55 -16.11
C ASP A 72 9.54 -0.48 -15.31
N GLU A 73 10.83 -0.65 -15.13
CA GLU A 73 11.71 0.27 -14.39
C GLU A 73 11.83 1.68 -15.03
N ASN A 74 11.35 1.86 -16.26
CA ASN A 74 11.27 3.14 -16.96
C ASN A 74 9.93 3.86 -16.75
N SER A 75 8.93 3.17 -16.21
CA SER A 75 7.59 3.73 -15.98
C SER A 75 7.57 4.66 -14.76
N PRO A 76 6.78 5.75 -14.76
CA PRO A 76 6.60 6.59 -13.57
C PRO A 76 6.12 5.81 -12.34
N ALA A 77 5.31 4.76 -12.49
CA ALA A 77 4.89 3.92 -11.38
C ALA A 77 6.06 3.29 -10.60
N TYR A 78 7.18 2.97 -11.27
CA TYR A 78 8.42 2.56 -10.60
C TYR A 78 9.32 3.77 -10.28
N ALA A 79 9.59 4.62 -11.27
CA ALA A 79 10.52 5.74 -11.17
C ALA A 79 10.07 6.88 -10.24
N ASN A 80 8.82 6.87 -9.76
CA ASN A 80 8.39 7.72 -8.65
C ASN A 80 8.95 7.25 -7.30
N TYR A 81 9.16 5.94 -7.10
CA TYR A 81 9.29 5.33 -5.76
C TYR A 81 10.58 4.56 -5.50
N PHE A 82 11.43 4.36 -6.51
CA PHE A 82 12.66 3.56 -6.42
C PHE A 82 13.85 4.20 -7.14
N ARG A 83 15.05 3.65 -6.91
CA ARG A 83 16.30 4.03 -7.58
C ARG A 83 16.28 3.56 -9.05
N THR A 84 16.77 4.41 -9.94
CA THR A 84 16.63 4.26 -11.41
C THR A 84 17.96 4.12 -12.16
N GLU A 85 19.10 4.05 -11.46
CA GLU A 85 20.43 3.97 -12.09
C GLU A 85 21.18 2.69 -11.67
N ALA A 86 21.69 1.96 -12.65
CA ALA A 86 22.40 0.70 -12.47
C ALA A 86 23.66 0.88 -11.59
N GLY A 87 23.77 0.08 -10.53
CA GLY A 87 24.84 0.23 -9.53
C GLY A 87 24.61 1.31 -8.48
N ASN A 88 23.55 2.13 -8.57
CA ASN A 88 22.95 2.82 -7.44
C ASN A 88 21.65 2.09 -7.03
N GLY A 89 21.77 0.81 -6.65
CA GLY A 89 20.68 0.04 -6.03
C GLY A 89 19.46 -0.30 -6.90
N LEU A 90 19.43 0.10 -8.18
CA LEU A 90 18.36 -0.26 -9.13
C LEU A 90 18.06 -1.77 -9.13
N GLU A 91 19.10 -2.61 -9.17
CA GLU A 91 18.97 -4.06 -9.20
C GLU A 91 18.37 -4.64 -7.91
N GLU A 92 18.71 -4.05 -6.76
CA GLU A 92 18.20 -4.41 -5.43
C GLU A 92 16.72 -4.01 -5.27
N ASP A 93 16.36 -2.79 -5.68
CA ASP A 93 14.97 -2.32 -5.67
C ASP A 93 14.07 -3.18 -6.57
N ILE A 94 14.53 -3.52 -7.79
CA ILE A 94 13.79 -4.40 -8.71
C ILE A 94 13.59 -5.80 -8.14
N GLU A 95 14.62 -6.40 -7.53
CA GLU A 95 14.55 -7.76 -6.99
C GLU A 95 13.56 -7.83 -5.81
N HIS A 96 13.75 -6.96 -4.81
CA HIS A 96 12.94 -6.99 -3.60
C HIS A 96 11.49 -6.56 -3.84
N ALA A 97 11.23 -5.51 -4.64
CA ALA A 97 9.86 -5.14 -5.02
C ALA A 97 9.13 -6.28 -5.77
N LYS A 98 9.80 -6.95 -6.73
CA LYS A 98 9.23 -8.12 -7.41
C LYS A 98 8.96 -9.27 -6.45
N HIS A 99 9.89 -9.60 -5.54
CA HIS A 99 9.70 -10.71 -4.62
C HIS A 99 8.58 -10.44 -3.61
N ILE A 100 8.48 -9.24 -3.04
CA ILE A 100 7.44 -8.93 -2.06
C ILE A 100 6.06 -8.87 -2.71
N TRP A 101 5.93 -8.23 -3.88
CA TRP A 101 4.67 -8.25 -4.63
C TRP A 101 4.29 -9.66 -5.10
N SER A 102 5.26 -10.52 -5.43
CA SER A 102 5.02 -11.93 -5.77
C SER A 102 4.53 -12.74 -4.57
N ALA A 103 5.16 -12.59 -3.39
CA ALA A 103 4.72 -13.24 -2.16
C ALA A 103 3.31 -12.79 -1.77
N ILE A 104 3.04 -11.49 -1.86
CA ILE A 104 1.71 -10.90 -1.67
C ILE A 104 0.70 -11.47 -2.67
N ALA A 105 1.02 -11.53 -3.97
CA ALA A 105 0.12 -12.06 -4.99
C ALA A 105 -0.11 -13.59 -4.88
N SER A 106 0.87 -14.32 -4.33
CA SER A 106 0.85 -15.78 -4.22
C SER A 106 0.10 -16.30 -2.99
N ASN A 107 -0.04 -15.51 -1.91
CA ASN A 107 -0.77 -15.91 -0.70
C ASN A 107 -2.32 -15.90 -0.85
N ASN A 108 -2.77 -16.22 -2.07
CA ASN A 108 -4.15 -16.38 -2.53
C ASN A 108 -4.56 -17.85 -2.69
N ASP A 109 -3.65 -18.80 -2.46
CA ASP A 109 -3.95 -20.22 -2.33
C ASP A 109 -4.11 -20.59 -0.84
N PRO A 110 -5.36 -20.72 -0.32
CA PRO A 110 -5.59 -21.07 1.08
C PRO A 110 -5.27 -22.54 1.42
N THR A 111 -4.75 -23.33 0.47
CA THR A 111 -4.30 -24.72 0.71
C THR A 111 -2.78 -24.85 0.83
N ASN A 112 -2.03 -23.85 0.37
CA ASN A 112 -0.57 -23.75 0.51
C ASN A 112 -0.14 -22.28 0.65
N PRO A 113 -0.55 -21.59 1.74
CA PRO A 113 -0.11 -20.22 2.00
C PRO A 113 1.41 -20.17 2.22
N SER A 114 2.06 -19.12 1.73
CA SER A 114 3.52 -18.98 1.86
C SER A 114 3.94 -18.34 3.18
N TYR A 115 3.07 -17.56 3.82
CA TYR A 115 3.20 -17.00 5.17
C TYR A 115 1.81 -16.90 5.83
N THR A 116 1.78 -16.80 7.17
CA THR A 116 0.53 -16.68 7.93
C THR A 116 0.47 -15.39 8.74
N PHE A 117 -0.75 -14.92 9.01
CA PHE A 117 -1.01 -13.81 9.92
C PHE A 117 -2.47 -13.84 10.41
N THR A 118 -2.71 -13.17 11.53
CA THR A 118 -4.05 -12.91 12.08
C THR A 118 -4.44 -11.45 11.85
N VAL A 119 -5.74 -11.19 11.76
CA VAL A 119 -6.30 -9.84 11.70
C VAL A 119 -7.16 -9.61 12.92
N ARG A 120 -7.09 -8.42 13.52
CA ARG A 120 -7.91 -8.05 14.68
C ARG A 120 -8.52 -6.67 14.50
N CYS A 121 -9.83 -6.55 14.68
CA CYS A 121 -10.48 -5.25 14.74
C CYS A 121 -10.35 -4.69 16.16
N ALA A 122 -9.72 -3.54 16.32
CA ALA A 122 -9.62 -2.88 17.62
C ALA A 122 -10.98 -2.27 18.04
N PRO A 123 -11.28 -2.23 19.36
CA PRO A 123 -12.47 -1.56 19.87
C PRO A 123 -12.34 -0.03 19.78
N ASP A 124 -13.47 0.68 19.87
CA ASP A 124 -13.48 2.11 20.20
C ASP A 124 -12.76 2.33 21.55
N GLY A 125 -11.84 3.30 21.65
CA GLY A 125 -11.04 3.54 22.84
C GLY A 125 -9.74 2.72 22.98
N ASP A 126 -9.28 2.02 21.93
CA ASP A 126 -7.97 1.34 21.93
C ASP A 126 -6.82 2.37 21.95
N GLU A 127 -5.98 2.33 22.99
CA GLU A 127 -4.98 3.38 23.27
C GLU A 127 -3.89 3.52 22.19
N GLU A 128 -3.62 2.46 21.42
CA GLU A 128 -2.66 2.50 20.30
C GLU A 128 -3.30 3.15 19.07
N CYS A 129 -4.58 2.86 18.80
CA CYS A 129 -5.36 3.48 17.72
C CYS A 129 -5.75 4.94 17.98
N GLU A 130 -5.84 5.36 19.25
CA GLU A 130 -6.23 6.71 19.69
C GLU A 130 -5.06 7.53 20.27
N SER A 131 -3.83 7.22 19.84
CA SER A 131 -2.60 7.92 20.21
C SER A 131 -2.70 9.46 20.06
N ARG A 132 -1.98 10.19 20.93
CA ARG A 132 -2.19 11.64 21.16
C ARG A 132 -1.90 12.58 19.97
N THR A 133 -1.40 12.07 18.85
CA THR A 133 -1.00 12.86 17.68
C THR A 133 -1.62 12.42 16.36
N THR A 134 -2.14 11.19 16.26
CA THR A 134 -2.66 10.61 15.00
C THR A 134 -3.80 9.63 15.29
N GLN A 135 -4.75 9.52 14.36
CA GLN A 135 -5.69 8.40 14.31
C GLN A 135 -5.16 7.40 13.27
N SER A 136 -4.62 6.27 13.72
CA SER A 136 -4.11 5.26 12.80
C SER A 136 -5.25 4.56 12.05
N TRP A 137 -4.99 4.10 10.83
CA TRP A 137 -5.90 3.23 10.10
C TRP A 137 -5.72 1.77 10.51
N ALA A 138 -4.48 1.29 10.53
CA ALA A 138 -4.10 0.01 11.08
C ALA A 138 -2.72 0.13 11.77
N ILE A 139 -2.25 -0.97 12.34
CA ILE A 139 -0.94 -1.15 12.98
C ILE A 139 -0.56 -2.62 12.79
N THR A 140 0.67 -2.92 12.38
CA THR A 140 1.15 -4.30 12.16
C THR A 140 2.27 -4.69 13.12
N ASP A 141 2.16 -5.87 13.74
CA ASP A 141 3.19 -6.44 14.60
C ASP A 141 4.35 -7.00 13.75
N ALA A 142 5.41 -6.21 13.61
CA ALA A 142 6.54 -6.47 12.71
C ALA A 142 7.57 -7.50 13.21
N ARG A 143 7.30 -8.21 14.31
CA ARG A 143 8.22 -9.23 14.86
C ARG A 143 8.13 -10.56 14.08
N PRO A 144 9.17 -11.41 14.10
CA PRO A 144 9.06 -12.79 13.61
C PRO A 144 7.98 -13.60 14.34
N GLU A 145 7.41 -14.63 13.70
CA GLU A 145 6.39 -15.52 14.32
C GLU A 145 6.88 -16.09 15.67
N GLU A 146 5.96 -16.31 16.62
CA GLU A 146 6.33 -16.81 17.96
C GLU A 146 6.91 -18.23 17.89
N ALA A 147 7.75 -18.58 18.87
CA ALA A 147 8.44 -19.88 18.91
C ALA A 147 7.52 -21.10 19.11
N ASP A 148 6.22 -20.89 19.36
CA ASP A 148 5.18 -21.92 19.39
C ASP A 148 4.36 -22.03 18.09
N GLY A 149 4.66 -21.18 17.10
CA GLY A 149 3.95 -21.10 15.82
C GLY A 149 2.77 -20.14 15.80
N THR A 150 2.59 -19.28 16.82
CA THR A 150 1.54 -18.24 16.79
C THR A 150 1.87 -17.16 15.74
N PRO A 151 1.00 -16.92 14.74
CA PRO A 151 1.23 -15.90 13.71
C PRO A 151 1.11 -14.48 14.28
N ARG A 152 1.82 -13.52 13.67
CA ARG A 152 1.66 -12.10 14.01
C ARG A 152 0.31 -11.51 13.61
N GLN A 153 0.07 -10.30 14.09
CA GLN A 153 -1.22 -9.64 14.03
C GLN A 153 -1.16 -8.29 13.31
N MET A 154 -2.10 -8.10 12.40
CA MET A 154 -2.48 -6.79 11.88
C MET A 154 -3.71 -6.29 12.65
N LYS A 155 -3.54 -5.21 13.43
CA LYS A 155 -4.62 -4.53 14.15
C LYS A 155 -5.25 -3.48 13.22
N ILE A 156 -6.55 -3.58 12.98
CA ILE A 156 -7.31 -2.60 12.21
C ILE A 156 -8.05 -1.68 13.17
N CYS A 157 -7.78 -0.37 13.10
CA CYS A 157 -8.34 0.62 13.99
C CYS A 157 -9.77 1.07 13.57
N PRO A 158 -10.61 1.56 14.49
CA PRO A 158 -11.98 2.01 14.18
C PRO A 158 -12.05 3.08 13.07
N PHE A 159 -11.01 3.91 12.95
CA PHE A 159 -10.93 4.96 11.93
C PHE A 159 -10.90 4.40 10.50
N TYR A 160 -10.29 3.23 10.26
CA TYR A 160 -10.27 2.58 8.93
C TYR A 160 -11.66 2.25 8.38
N PHE A 161 -12.64 1.98 9.26
CA PHE A 161 -14.00 1.66 8.86
C PHE A 161 -14.88 2.89 8.64
N THR A 162 -14.40 4.09 8.99
CA THR A 162 -15.20 5.32 9.03
C THR A 162 -14.63 6.47 8.19
N ASP A 163 -13.32 6.53 7.99
CA ASP A 163 -12.68 7.57 7.20
C ASP A 163 -13.01 7.48 5.70
N ALA A 164 -12.97 8.62 5.00
CA ALA A 164 -13.21 8.68 3.58
C ALA A 164 -12.12 7.97 2.75
N SER A 165 -10.87 7.98 3.24
CA SER A 165 -9.69 7.53 2.47
C SER A 165 -9.62 6.01 2.31
N THR A 166 -10.15 5.29 3.29
CA THR A 166 -10.14 3.81 3.37
C THR A 166 -11.48 3.19 2.99
N ARG A 167 -12.55 3.99 2.86
CA ARG A 167 -13.94 3.53 2.69
C ARG A 167 -14.25 2.86 1.35
N GLN A 168 -13.49 3.17 0.29
CA GLN A 168 -13.74 2.65 -1.06
C GLN A 168 -12.88 1.41 -1.36
N SER A 169 -13.30 0.66 -2.38
CA SER A 169 -12.61 -0.53 -2.90
C SER A 169 -12.43 -0.43 -4.42
N SER A 170 -11.64 -1.32 -5.02
CA SER A 170 -11.50 -1.41 -6.49
C SER A 170 -12.83 -1.64 -7.21
N THR A 171 -13.84 -2.13 -6.47
CA THR A 171 -15.19 -2.43 -6.94
C THR A 171 -16.23 -1.34 -6.67
N SER A 172 -15.91 -0.28 -5.91
CA SER A 172 -16.80 0.86 -5.64
C SER A 172 -17.24 1.60 -6.92
N HIS A 173 -16.32 1.76 -7.86
CA HIS A 173 -16.51 2.44 -9.14
C HIS A 173 -15.94 1.58 -10.28
N PRO A 174 -16.47 1.65 -11.51
CA PRO A 174 -15.94 0.87 -12.62
C PRO A 174 -14.66 1.49 -13.19
N TRP A 175 -13.68 0.66 -13.55
CA TRP A 175 -12.50 1.06 -14.33
C TRP A 175 -12.90 1.24 -15.79
N ILE A 176 -12.89 2.48 -16.27
CA ILE A 176 -13.33 2.85 -17.63
C ILE A 176 -12.34 3.88 -18.15
N PRO A 177 -11.39 3.52 -19.03
CA PRO A 177 -10.48 4.49 -19.62
C PRO A 177 -11.20 5.63 -20.33
N ASN A 178 -10.64 6.83 -20.24
CA ASN A 178 -11.13 8.05 -20.89
C ASN A 178 -12.68 8.29 -20.78
N PRO A 179 -13.30 8.30 -19.58
CA PRO A 179 -14.76 8.36 -19.42
C PRO A 179 -15.37 9.77 -19.67
N ARG A 180 -16.67 9.95 -19.40
CA ARG A 180 -17.41 11.21 -19.61
C ARG A 180 -17.42 12.13 -18.37
N ARG A 181 -17.74 13.43 -18.54
CA ARG A 181 -17.93 14.43 -17.46
C ARG A 181 -18.95 14.06 -16.38
N THR A 182 -19.71 13.00 -16.57
CA THR A 182 -20.80 12.56 -15.69
C THR A 182 -20.87 11.04 -15.58
N GLN A 183 -19.80 10.35 -15.99
CA GLN A 183 -19.72 8.89 -15.93
C GLN A 183 -18.96 8.52 -14.67
N ASP A 184 -19.63 7.76 -13.81
CA ASP A 184 -19.03 7.22 -12.61
C ASP A 184 -17.92 6.24 -12.99
N SER A 185 -16.71 6.49 -12.48
CA SER A 185 -15.50 5.71 -12.74
C SER A 185 -14.38 6.14 -11.79
N TRP A 186 -13.44 5.24 -11.55
CA TRP A 186 -12.14 5.56 -10.94
C TRP A 186 -11.29 6.47 -11.85
N CYS A 187 -11.34 6.26 -13.16
CA CYS A 187 -10.46 6.90 -14.16
C CYS A 187 -10.89 8.33 -14.52
N ARG A 188 -10.93 9.21 -13.53
CA ARG A 188 -11.26 10.64 -13.66
C ARG A 188 -10.18 11.38 -14.47
N PRO A 189 -10.43 12.59 -15.02
CA PRO A 189 -9.33 13.34 -15.64
C PRO A 189 -8.45 13.90 -14.53
N GLU A 190 -7.19 14.21 -14.83
CA GLU A 190 -6.33 14.95 -13.88
C GLU A 190 -6.28 14.23 -12.50
N ALA A 191 -6.51 12.91 -12.49
CA ALA A 191 -6.81 12.13 -11.30
C ALA A 191 -5.53 11.93 -10.50
N ARG A 192 -5.54 12.44 -9.27
CA ARG A 192 -4.40 12.38 -8.36
C ARG A 192 -4.45 11.09 -7.57
N PHE A 193 -3.30 10.67 -7.06
CA PHE A 193 -3.13 9.53 -6.16
C PHE A 193 -4.20 9.52 -5.05
N ARG A 194 -4.39 10.67 -4.37
CA ARG A 194 -5.41 10.88 -3.34
C ARG A 194 -6.86 10.67 -3.80
N ASP A 195 -7.17 10.84 -5.08
CA ASP A 195 -8.53 10.73 -5.62
C ASP A 195 -8.93 9.26 -5.82
N PHE A 196 -7.96 8.34 -5.77
CA PHE A 196 -8.13 6.89 -5.73
C PHE A 196 -7.99 6.32 -4.30
N SER A 197 -8.51 7.02 -3.30
CA SER A 197 -8.45 6.57 -1.90
C SER A 197 -9.20 5.24 -1.72
N MET A 198 -8.49 4.15 -1.41
CA MET A 198 -9.06 2.79 -1.24
C MET A 198 -8.46 2.06 -0.03
N GLY A 199 -9.28 1.31 0.70
CA GLY A 199 -8.85 0.54 1.86
C GLY A 199 -7.82 -0.55 1.55
N GLY A 200 -7.80 -1.05 0.30
CA GLY A 200 -6.80 -2.00 -0.19
C GLY A 200 -5.40 -1.40 -0.40
N LEU A 201 -5.25 -0.08 -0.52
CA LEU A 201 -3.92 0.55 -0.56
C LEU A 201 -3.29 0.50 0.84
N THR A 202 -4.05 0.93 1.86
CA THR A 202 -3.63 0.87 3.26
C THR A 202 -3.29 -0.56 3.69
N LEU A 203 -4.11 -1.56 3.33
CA LEU A 203 -3.77 -2.95 3.65
C LEU A 203 -2.57 -3.48 2.85
N LEU A 204 -2.26 -2.92 1.67
CA LEU A 204 -1.04 -3.31 0.93
C LEU A 204 0.22 -2.82 1.65
N HIS A 205 0.20 -1.57 2.12
CA HIS A 205 1.24 -0.98 2.98
C HIS A 205 1.42 -1.81 4.27
N GLU A 206 0.34 -2.03 5.03
CA GLU A 206 0.39 -2.77 6.29
C GLU A 206 0.91 -4.20 6.13
N MET A 207 0.63 -4.85 5.00
CA MET A 207 1.11 -6.20 4.74
C MET A 207 2.63 -6.30 4.58
N THR A 208 3.34 -5.26 4.14
CA THR A 208 4.80 -5.35 3.98
C THR A 208 5.56 -5.27 5.32
N HIS A 209 4.92 -4.75 6.37
CA HIS A 209 5.44 -4.77 7.75
C HIS A 209 5.39 -6.16 8.41
N LEU A 210 4.76 -7.17 7.80
CA LEU A 210 4.77 -8.54 8.32
C LEU A 210 6.13 -9.20 8.07
N ASP A 211 6.89 -9.48 9.13
CA ASP A 211 8.18 -10.22 9.03
C ASP A 211 8.06 -11.48 8.18
N ALA A 212 7.08 -12.33 8.48
CA ALA A 212 6.86 -13.60 7.79
C ALA A 212 6.62 -13.42 6.28
N LEU A 213 6.07 -12.28 5.85
CA LEU A 213 5.88 -11.95 4.44
C LEU A 213 7.19 -11.51 3.80
N ALA A 214 7.94 -10.60 4.44
CA ALA A 214 9.18 -10.05 3.90
C ALA A 214 10.33 -11.08 3.90
N ASN A 215 10.41 -11.93 4.93
CA ASN A 215 11.29 -13.10 5.03
C ASN A 215 11.05 -14.08 3.85
N VAL A 216 9.79 -14.38 3.55
CA VAL A 216 9.39 -15.19 2.38
C VAL A 216 9.67 -14.50 1.05
N ALA A 217 9.71 -13.16 1.02
CA ALA A 217 10.20 -12.37 -0.11
C ALA A 217 11.74 -12.25 -0.18
N GLY A 218 12.48 -12.88 0.73
CA GLY A 218 13.94 -12.85 0.76
C GLY A 218 14.54 -11.48 1.11
N TYR A 219 13.83 -10.66 1.88
CA TYR A 219 14.36 -9.41 2.41
C TYR A 219 15.52 -9.70 3.39
N PRO A 220 16.50 -8.78 3.55
CA PRO A 220 17.54 -8.92 4.56
C PRO A 220 16.99 -8.64 5.98
N GLU A 221 17.40 -9.46 6.95
CA GLU A 221 17.14 -9.21 8.37
C GLU A 221 17.87 -7.94 8.85
N ARG A 222 17.18 -7.10 9.63
CA ARG A 222 17.75 -5.97 10.40
C ARG A 222 17.33 -6.03 11.86
N HIS A 223 17.97 -5.21 12.68
CA HIS A 223 17.62 -5.02 14.08
C HIS A 223 16.78 -3.75 14.22
N ASP A 224 15.64 -3.86 14.89
CA ASP A 224 14.77 -2.75 15.31
C ASP A 224 15.27 -2.25 16.68
N GLU A 225 15.88 -1.07 16.73
CA GLU A 225 16.45 -0.51 17.97
C GLU A 225 15.38 -0.01 18.98
N ASP A 226 14.20 0.39 18.52
CA ASP A 226 13.08 0.79 19.39
C ASP A 226 12.40 -0.45 20.01
N GLY A 227 12.40 -1.57 19.29
CA GLY A 227 11.79 -2.84 19.68
C GLY A 227 12.70 -3.83 20.41
N ASP A 228 14.03 -3.75 20.25
CA ASP A 228 15.02 -4.76 20.68
C ASP A 228 14.71 -6.16 20.10
N PHE A 229 14.47 -6.22 18.78
CA PHE A 229 14.27 -7.48 18.05
C PHE A 229 14.83 -7.43 16.62
N ASN A 230 15.02 -8.60 16.01
CA ASN A 230 15.40 -8.72 14.60
C ASN A 230 14.17 -8.97 13.73
N THR A 231 14.10 -8.37 12.54
CA THR A 231 12.99 -8.50 11.59
C THR A 231 13.44 -8.31 10.14
N HIS A 232 12.69 -8.91 9.21
CA HIS A 232 12.82 -8.72 7.77
C HIS A 232 11.87 -7.63 7.23
N ALA A 233 10.98 -7.11 8.09
CA ALA A 233 9.89 -6.20 7.74
C ALA A 233 10.34 -4.89 7.05
N THR A 234 9.39 -4.25 6.38
CA THR A 234 9.51 -2.86 5.93
C THR A 234 9.37 -1.87 7.09
N GLU A 235 9.87 -0.67 6.88
CA GLU A 235 9.73 0.49 7.76
C GLU A 235 8.80 1.54 7.14
N ASP A 236 8.33 2.45 7.99
CA ASP A 236 7.63 3.67 7.60
C ASP A 236 8.68 4.79 7.48
N VAL A 237 8.74 5.51 6.35
CA VAL A 237 9.77 6.55 6.17
C VAL A 237 9.60 7.71 7.16
N GLN A 238 10.65 7.97 7.94
CA GLN A 238 10.74 9.10 8.87
C GLN A 238 11.77 10.14 8.39
N GLY A 239 11.72 11.35 8.95
CA GLY A 239 12.69 12.43 8.68
C GLY A 239 12.61 13.10 7.30
N VAL A 240 11.84 12.56 6.36
CA VAL A 240 11.62 13.12 5.02
C VAL A 240 10.44 14.11 5.03
N GLU A 241 10.62 15.29 4.45
CA GLU A 241 9.56 16.29 4.27
C GLU A 241 8.94 16.16 2.86
N PRO A 242 7.63 16.44 2.66
CA PRO A 242 6.70 17.02 3.61
C PRO A 242 6.03 15.97 4.52
N GLY A 243 6.20 16.13 5.83
CA GLY A 243 5.59 15.24 6.82
C GLY A 243 4.06 15.21 6.74
N ASN A 244 3.46 14.05 7.06
CA ASN A 244 2.02 13.75 6.94
C ASN A 244 1.50 13.62 5.50
N ASN A 245 2.36 13.36 4.51
CA ASN A 245 1.97 12.95 3.17
C ASN A 245 2.81 11.73 2.73
N PRO A 246 2.47 10.50 3.17
CA PRO A 246 3.27 9.31 2.90
C PRO A 246 3.59 9.09 1.40
N PRO A 247 2.64 9.21 0.45
CA PRO A 247 2.96 9.09 -0.97
C PRO A 247 4.02 10.09 -1.45
N GLN A 248 4.03 11.34 -0.95
CA GLN A 248 5.08 12.30 -1.30
C GLN A 248 6.39 11.97 -0.61
N GLN A 249 6.39 11.65 0.69
CA GLN A 249 7.61 11.25 1.42
C GLN A 249 8.29 10.05 0.76
N ALA A 250 7.52 9.08 0.26
CA ALA A 250 8.03 7.94 -0.50
C ALA A 250 8.68 8.33 -1.85
N ARG A 251 8.16 9.37 -2.54
CA ARG A 251 8.78 9.91 -3.76
C ARG A 251 10.03 10.75 -3.48
N GLU A 252 10.02 11.55 -2.41
CA GLU A 252 11.17 12.34 -1.97
C GLU A 252 12.29 11.42 -1.45
N LEU A 253 11.95 10.31 -0.78
CA LEU A 253 12.89 9.25 -0.39
C LEU A 253 13.63 8.69 -1.62
N ALA A 254 12.88 8.29 -2.65
CA ALA A 254 13.45 7.83 -3.91
C ALA A 254 14.32 8.90 -4.60
N GLN A 255 13.99 10.19 -4.43
CA GLN A 255 14.82 11.29 -4.91
C GLN A 255 16.14 11.42 -4.14
N ILE A 256 16.10 11.39 -2.79
CA ILE A 256 17.27 11.47 -1.92
C ILE A 256 18.28 10.36 -2.24
N TRP A 257 17.81 9.12 -2.38
CA TRP A 257 18.65 7.96 -2.73
C TRP A 257 19.22 8.02 -4.16
N ARG A 258 18.49 8.60 -5.12
CA ARG A 258 19.02 8.81 -6.49
C ARG A 258 20.07 9.91 -6.55
N ASP A 259 19.92 10.96 -5.73
CA ASP A 259 20.88 12.06 -5.64
C ASP A 259 22.16 11.72 -4.86
N GLY A 260 22.25 10.52 -4.24
CA GLY A 260 23.36 10.12 -3.37
C GLY A 260 23.41 10.94 -2.08
N ARG A 261 22.24 11.23 -1.52
CA ARG A 261 22.01 12.13 -0.37
C ARG A 261 21.45 11.41 0.86
N GLU A 262 21.41 10.08 0.86
CA GLU A 262 21.00 9.28 2.02
C GLU A 262 21.82 9.63 3.28
N GLY A 263 23.12 9.92 3.12
CA GLY A 263 23.99 10.39 4.19
C GLY A 263 23.77 11.82 4.70
N ASP A 264 22.78 12.57 4.18
CA ASP A 264 22.30 13.83 4.80
C ASP A 264 21.36 13.55 6.00
N TYR A 265 20.93 12.30 6.20
CA TYR A 265 19.88 11.88 7.13
C TYR A 265 20.39 10.79 8.08
N ASP A 266 19.98 10.83 9.35
CA ASP A 266 20.20 9.74 10.29
C ASP A 266 19.27 8.56 9.91
N GLU A 267 19.85 7.37 9.70
CA GLU A 267 19.14 6.07 9.53
C GLU A 267 18.01 6.03 8.46
N LEU A 268 18.25 6.67 7.31
CA LEU A 268 17.32 6.66 6.18
C LEU A 268 17.16 5.25 5.56
N THR A 269 15.94 4.72 5.57
CA THR A 269 15.61 3.41 4.98
C THR A 269 15.70 3.40 3.44
N GLU A 270 16.05 2.26 2.84
CA GLU A 270 16.09 2.12 1.38
C GLU A 270 14.68 2.15 0.77
N PRO A 271 14.53 2.57 -0.51
CA PRO A 271 13.20 2.69 -1.12
C PRO A 271 12.44 1.36 -1.21
N TYR A 272 13.12 0.21 -1.38
CA TYR A 272 12.49 -1.11 -1.30
C TYR A 272 12.07 -1.54 0.11
N ARG A 273 12.59 -0.89 1.16
CA ARG A 273 12.24 -1.16 2.56
C ARG A 273 11.22 -0.19 3.13
N ASN A 274 10.87 0.88 2.40
CA ASN A 274 9.74 1.75 2.74
C ASN A 274 8.40 1.12 2.31
N ALA A 275 7.50 0.87 3.27
CA ALA A 275 6.19 0.25 3.02
C ALA A 275 5.35 1.04 1.99
N GLU A 276 5.35 2.36 2.11
CA GLU A 276 4.57 3.23 1.22
C GLU A 276 5.12 3.26 -0.21
N SER A 277 6.44 3.14 -0.42
CA SER A 277 7.03 3.04 -1.77
C SER A 277 6.51 1.81 -2.51
N LEU A 278 6.49 0.66 -1.83
CA LEU A 278 5.98 -0.60 -2.37
C LEU A 278 4.48 -0.57 -2.64
N ALA A 279 3.70 0.02 -1.73
CA ALA A 279 2.25 0.10 -1.84
C ALA A 279 1.80 1.09 -2.93
N ALA A 280 2.37 2.31 -2.93
CA ALA A 280 2.05 3.36 -3.87
C ALA A 280 2.50 3.02 -5.30
N SER A 281 3.70 2.45 -5.48
CA SER A 281 4.17 2.00 -6.79
C SER A 281 3.29 0.90 -7.39
N ALA A 282 2.96 -0.13 -6.60
CA ALA A 282 2.08 -1.21 -7.08
C ALA A 282 0.69 -0.72 -7.45
N PHE A 283 0.20 0.28 -6.71
CA PHE A 283 -1.06 0.92 -6.97
C PHE A 283 -1.03 1.79 -8.23
N GLU A 284 0.05 2.54 -8.49
CA GLU A 284 0.22 3.26 -9.75
C GLU A 284 0.32 2.32 -10.95
N HIS A 285 1.05 1.19 -10.84
CA HIS A 285 1.06 0.15 -11.88
C HIS A 285 -0.34 -0.40 -12.20
N TYR A 286 -1.21 -0.52 -11.19
CA TYR A 286 -2.60 -0.92 -11.38
C TYR A 286 -3.44 0.21 -12.03
N VAL A 287 -3.42 1.41 -11.44
CA VAL A 287 -4.22 2.56 -11.86
C VAL A 287 -3.85 3.04 -13.27
N MET A 288 -2.57 3.21 -13.57
CA MET A 288 -2.10 3.66 -14.89
C MET A 288 -2.52 2.70 -16.00
N LYS A 289 -2.42 1.39 -15.74
CA LYS A 289 -2.85 0.34 -16.67
C LYS A 289 -4.36 0.29 -16.87
N PHE A 290 -5.17 0.45 -15.83
CA PHE A 290 -6.64 0.39 -15.94
C PHE A 290 -7.30 1.70 -16.38
N CYS A 291 -6.58 2.82 -16.32
CA CYS A 291 -7.08 4.14 -16.71
C CYS A 291 -6.43 4.74 -17.97
N GLU A 292 -5.45 4.05 -18.57
CA GLU A 292 -4.66 4.53 -19.72
C GLU A 292 -3.95 5.86 -19.42
N LEU A 293 -3.29 5.95 -18.26
CA LEU A 293 -2.57 7.14 -17.80
C LEU A 293 -1.05 6.97 -17.94
N ASP A 294 -0.36 8.00 -18.44
CA ASP A 294 1.10 8.03 -18.50
C ASP A 294 1.77 8.33 -17.14
N HIS A 295 1.03 8.89 -16.18
CA HIS A 295 1.50 9.29 -14.84
C HIS A 295 0.32 9.45 -13.87
N VAL A 296 0.63 9.53 -12.56
CA VAL A 296 -0.31 9.91 -11.49
C VAL A 296 0.26 11.10 -10.71
N ASP A 297 -0.50 12.18 -10.60
CA ASP A 297 -0.17 13.38 -9.80
C ASP A 297 -0.46 13.15 -8.29
N ILE A 298 0.11 13.97 -7.41
CA ILE A 298 -0.23 14.02 -5.96
C ILE A 298 -1.17 15.20 -5.64
#